data_AF-A0A512DG15-F1
#
_entry.id   AF-A0A512DG15-F1
#
_cell.length_a   1.000
_cell.length_b   1.000
_cell.length_c   1.000
_cell.angle_alpha   90.00
_cell.angle_beta   90.00
_cell.angle_gamma   90.00
#
_symmetry.space_group_name_H-M   'P 1'
#
loop_
_entity.id
_entity.type
_entity.pdbx_description
1 polymer ?
#
loop_
_entity_poly.entity_id
_entity_poly.type
_entity_poly.pdbx_seq_one_letter_code
_entity_poly.pdbx_strand_id
1 'polypeptide(L)'
;MSEVAPGVFRVRDTCNVYVIRAAGGRTGIAVDFGSGVVLEHLAEMGVDRLTDVLMTHHHRDQGQGLPLAAAAGIRIHVPPVERDLFAAVDEMWRTRPLVNDYNLRQDRFSLLDPVPVADVVPEYRTRTYGGVPVLVLPTPGHTVGSVTYLVERDSERLAFSGDLIYGPGKVWSLAATQWSYTENEGPAMTVMSCYVLMDRHVSRLLPSHGEVMEDPQHSLGLLAQRLRAYVDSRRPYPWDLQTRLVDPYVEVTPHLLWNRTSLACSYVLVSRTGAAMMIDFGYDVTTGLPPGADRAARRPWLASLPALRRRHGVTSVEVALPTHYHDDHVAGLNLLREVEGTEIWSPENVAPILADPMRYDLPCQWYDPIPSDRVLPLGGTFRWHEYEITVHELPGHTLYAAAFELEVDGVRVLVTGDQQEGLGIPGQRRDVLNYQYRNIVRLDDYRRSAALYHRIAPGVIVTGHWEPRWVEPGYLAMLTDEAEEFVALHEALLPGGTLDLGMDGVLARVAPYLSQVPAAQTARFTVSVRNPTTEEQKATVRPVLPTGWRAEPDVAVVPLPGGGAVDVDFDVAVGHSPQRRARVAVDVRIGELHLGQHAEALVDVVDAG
;
A
#
# COMPACT_ATOMS: atom_id res chain seq x y z
N MET A 1 7.83 -0.58 -39.76
CA MET A 1 6.76 -1.38 -39.15
C MET A 1 6.94 -2.86 -39.55
N SER A 2 6.65 -3.81 -38.68
CA SER A 2 6.69 -5.26 -38.97
C SER A 2 5.55 -6.00 -38.26
N GLU A 3 4.84 -6.91 -38.93
CA GLU A 3 3.90 -7.83 -38.28
C GLU A 3 4.69 -8.95 -37.58
N VAL A 4 4.50 -9.09 -36.27
CA VAL A 4 5.28 -10.03 -35.40
C VAL A 4 4.48 -11.26 -35.01
N ALA A 5 3.16 -11.16 -35.06
CA ALA A 5 2.20 -12.25 -35.01
C ALA A 5 0.94 -11.81 -35.77
N PRO A 6 0.03 -12.71 -36.18
CA PRO A 6 -1.16 -12.32 -36.95
C PRO A 6 -1.97 -11.19 -36.29
N GLY A 7 -2.12 -10.07 -36.99
CA GLY A 7 -2.80 -8.87 -36.49
C GLY A 7 -2.12 -8.21 -35.30
N VAL A 8 -0.83 -8.45 -35.09
CA VAL A 8 0.02 -7.81 -34.06
C VAL A 8 1.23 -7.21 -34.76
N PHE A 9 1.33 -5.90 -34.70
CA PHE A 9 2.32 -5.13 -35.44
C PHE A 9 3.24 -4.41 -34.48
N ARG A 10 4.53 -4.37 -34.81
CA ARG A 10 5.55 -3.58 -34.15
C ARG A 10 5.87 -2.35 -34.98
N VAL A 11 5.77 -1.18 -34.37
CA VAL A 11 6.27 0.10 -34.88
C VAL A 11 7.48 0.48 -34.04
N ARG A 12 8.61 0.78 -34.69
CA ARG A 12 9.81 1.26 -33.99
C ARG A 12 9.72 2.77 -33.85
N ASP A 13 9.87 3.24 -32.63
CA ASP A 13 9.83 4.64 -32.23
C ASP A 13 10.90 4.87 -31.13
N THR A 14 10.70 5.81 -30.21
CA THR A 14 11.47 5.94 -28.96
C THR A 14 11.46 4.64 -28.15
N CYS A 15 10.40 3.84 -28.28
CA CYS A 15 10.32 2.43 -27.91
C CYS A 15 9.62 1.63 -29.03
N ASN A 16 9.55 0.31 -28.89
CA ASN A 16 8.68 -0.55 -29.70
C ASN A 16 7.24 -0.35 -29.26
N VAL A 17 6.43 0.28 -30.10
CA VAL A 17 4.98 0.35 -29.92
C VAL A 17 4.33 -0.85 -30.60
N TYR A 18 3.53 -1.59 -29.86
CA TYR A 18 2.83 -2.75 -30.41
C TYR A 18 1.35 -2.47 -30.62
N VAL A 19 0.87 -2.62 -31.86
CA VAL A 19 -0.56 -2.49 -32.18
C VAL A 19 -1.18 -3.87 -32.31
N ILE A 20 -2.22 -4.12 -31.53
CA ILE A 20 -3.04 -5.33 -31.61
C ILE A 20 -4.37 -4.97 -32.28
N ARG A 21 -4.58 -5.48 -33.49
CA ARG A 21 -5.84 -5.28 -34.23
C ARG A 21 -6.97 -6.11 -33.61
N ALA A 22 -8.15 -5.53 -33.44
CA ALA A 22 -9.32 -6.25 -32.96
C ALA A 22 -9.73 -7.36 -33.96
N ALA A 23 -10.24 -8.48 -33.45
CA ALA A 23 -10.73 -9.55 -34.32
C ALA A 23 -11.92 -9.06 -35.16
N GLY A 24 -11.86 -9.27 -36.49
CA GLY A 24 -12.98 -8.95 -37.40
C GLY A 24 -13.28 -7.46 -37.59
N GLY A 25 -12.42 -6.54 -37.12
CA GLY A 25 -12.64 -5.09 -37.18
C GLY A 25 -11.44 -4.30 -37.71
N ARG A 26 -11.65 -2.99 -37.87
CA ARG A 26 -10.61 -2.01 -38.25
C ARG A 26 -10.19 -1.14 -37.05
N THR A 27 -10.45 -1.57 -35.83
CA THR A 27 -9.96 -0.92 -34.61
C THR A 27 -8.79 -1.70 -34.02
N GLY A 28 -8.01 -1.07 -33.16
CA GLY A 28 -6.95 -1.74 -32.41
C GLY A 28 -6.67 -1.07 -31.08
N ILE A 29 -5.75 -1.68 -30.33
CA ILE A 29 -5.15 -1.09 -29.13
C ILE A 29 -3.65 -0.99 -29.33
N ALA A 30 -2.99 -0.11 -28.59
CA ALA A 30 -1.54 -0.05 -28.52
C ALA A 30 -1.03 -0.45 -27.13
N VAL A 31 0.10 -1.15 -27.09
CA VAL A 31 0.91 -1.33 -25.88
C VAL A 31 2.13 -0.41 -25.99
N ASP A 32 2.28 0.44 -24.98
CA ASP A 32 3.08 1.66 -25.01
C ASP A 32 2.69 2.58 -26.19
N PHE A 33 3.32 3.75 -26.30
CA PHE A 33 2.94 4.75 -27.30
C PHE A 33 4.10 5.53 -27.92
N GLY A 34 5.31 5.39 -27.38
CA GLY A 34 6.51 6.04 -27.88
C GLY A 34 6.32 7.56 -28.00
N SER A 35 6.70 8.11 -29.15
CA SER A 35 6.44 9.49 -29.53
C SER A 35 5.10 9.72 -30.23
N GLY A 36 4.35 8.65 -30.52
CA GLY A 36 3.06 8.68 -31.20
C GLY A 36 3.14 8.45 -32.72
N VAL A 37 4.32 8.14 -33.26
CA VAL A 37 4.54 7.85 -34.70
C VAL A 37 3.66 6.70 -35.20
N VAL A 38 3.22 5.82 -34.29
CA VAL A 38 2.25 4.74 -34.58
C VAL A 38 0.98 5.23 -35.29
N LEU A 39 0.54 6.47 -35.02
CA LEU A 39 -0.66 7.06 -35.64
C LEU A 39 -0.52 7.24 -37.15
N GLU A 40 0.71 7.42 -37.65
CA GLU A 40 0.99 7.58 -39.08
C GLU A 40 0.91 6.25 -39.84
N HIS A 41 1.03 5.11 -39.13
CA HIS A 41 1.08 3.78 -39.73
C HIS A 41 -0.22 2.97 -39.61
N LEU A 42 -1.29 3.52 -39.02
CA LEU A 42 -2.52 2.76 -38.73
C LEU A 42 -3.12 2.11 -40.00
N ALA A 43 -3.20 2.87 -41.09
CA ALA A 43 -3.76 2.39 -42.35
C ALA A 43 -2.99 1.20 -42.93
N GLU A 44 -1.65 1.20 -42.81
CA GLU A 44 -0.78 0.08 -43.26
C GLU A 44 -1.06 -1.21 -42.47
N MET A 45 -1.48 -1.07 -41.20
CA MET A 45 -1.86 -2.19 -40.32
C MET A 45 -3.32 -2.64 -40.51
N GLY A 46 -4.07 -1.97 -41.40
CA GLY A 46 -5.50 -2.19 -41.57
C GLY A 46 -6.32 -1.73 -40.37
N VAL A 47 -5.83 -0.73 -39.63
CA VAL A 47 -6.48 -0.10 -38.48
C VAL A 47 -6.88 1.32 -38.86
N ASP A 48 -8.13 1.70 -38.62
CA ASP A 48 -8.64 3.06 -38.80
C ASP A 48 -8.43 3.91 -37.55
N ARG A 49 -8.51 3.29 -36.37
CA ARG A 49 -8.42 4.00 -35.09
C ARG A 49 -7.96 3.07 -33.96
N LEU A 50 -7.12 3.61 -33.08
CA LEU A 50 -6.82 3.00 -31.78
C LEU A 50 -7.88 3.41 -30.76
N THR A 51 -8.38 2.48 -29.95
CA THR A 51 -9.36 2.78 -28.90
C THR A 51 -8.72 2.98 -27.54
N ASP A 52 -7.62 2.27 -27.29
CA ASP A 52 -6.95 2.20 -26.00
C ASP A 52 -5.42 2.14 -26.17
N VAL A 53 -4.71 2.74 -25.24
CA VAL A 53 -3.26 2.60 -25.02
C VAL A 53 -3.04 2.00 -23.64
N LEU A 54 -2.24 0.94 -23.56
CA LEU A 54 -1.87 0.28 -22.31
C LEU A 54 -0.38 0.53 -22.05
N MET A 55 -0.06 1.31 -21.02
CA MET A 55 1.32 1.62 -20.65
C MET A 55 1.92 0.51 -19.81
N THR A 56 3.13 0.05 -20.14
CA THR A 56 3.84 -0.97 -19.35
C THR A 56 4.48 -0.40 -18.08
N HIS A 57 4.98 0.84 -18.17
CA HIS A 57 5.57 1.61 -17.08
C HIS A 57 5.64 3.11 -17.43
N HIS A 58 6.03 3.94 -16.46
CA HIS A 58 5.94 5.40 -16.52
C HIS A 58 7.05 6.13 -17.29
N HIS A 59 8.10 5.45 -17.75
CA HIS A 59 9.19 6.15 -18.42
C HIS A 59 8.69 6.81 -19.73
N ARG A 60 9.16 8.03 -19.96
CA ARG A 60 8.66 8.99 -20.95
C ARG A 60 8.95 8.53 -22.36
N ASP A 61 10.05 7.82 -22.60
CA ASP A 61 10.30 7.17 -23.89
C ASP A 61 9.20 6.18 -24.28
N GLN A 62 8.44 5.65 -23.31
CA GLN A 62 7.28 4.79 -23.58
C GLN A 62 6.03 5.56 -23.96
N GLY A 63 5.88 6.82 -23.51
CA GLY A 63 4.58 7.50 -23.48
C GLY A 63 4.61 9.00 -23.77
N GLN A 64 5.72 9.56 -24.25
CA GLN A 64 5.81 11.00 -24.53
C GLN A 64 4.80 11.47 -25.59
N GLY A 65 4.31 10.56 -26.44
CA GLY A 65 3.24 10.83 -27.40
C GLY A 65 1.82 10.78 -26.81
N LEU A 66 1.62 10.44 -25.54
CA LEU A 66 0.29 10.29 -24.94
C LEU A 66 -0.62 11.54 -25.04
N PRO A 67 -0.12 12.80 -25.06
CA PRO A 67 -0.96 13.95 -25.37
C PRO A 67 -1.64 13.86 -26.74
N LEU A 68 -0.96 13.29 -27.75
CA LEU A 68 -1.55 13.02 -29.06
C LEU A 68 -2.62 11.93 -28.99
N ALA A 69 -2.40 10.91 -28.15
CA ALA A 69 -3.39 9.87 -27.91
C ALA A 69 -4.67 10.44 -27.29
N ALA A 70 -4.53 11.28 -26.27
CA ALA A 70 -5.64 11.98 -25.63
C ALA A 70 -6.39 12.89 -26.62
N ALA A 71 -5.66 13.67 -27.43
CA ALA A 71 -6.25 14.53 -28.46
C ALA A 71 -7.02 13.73 -29.54
N ALA A 72 -6.59 12.51 -29.83
CA ALA A 72 -7.27 11.58 -30.73
C ALA A 72 -8.43 10.81 -30.08
N GLY A 73 -8.75 11.07 -28.81
CA GLY A 73 -9.81 10.39 -28.06
C GLY A 73 -9.49 8.93 -27.72
N ILE A 74 -8.20 8.57 -27.66
CA ILE A 74 -7.72 7.25 -27.28
C ILE A 74 -7.65 7.18 -25.74
N ARG A 75 -8.21 6.13 -25.15
CA ARG A 75 -8.22 5.97 -23.69
C ARG A 75 -6.87 5.46 -23.21
N ILE A 76 -6.29 6.14 -22.22
CA ILE A 76 -4.97 5.81 -21.67
C ILE A 76 -5.15 5.02 -20.37
N HIS A 77 -4.56 3.82 -20.33
CA HIS A 77 -4.56 2.95 -19.16
C HIS A 77 -3.15 2.73 -18.66
N VAL A 78 -2.93 2.84 -17.35
CA VAL A 78 -1.60 2.86 -16.74
C VAL A 78 -1.49 1.88 -15.57
N PRO A 79 -0.29 1.45 -15.17
CA PRO A 79 -0.11 0.62 -13.98
C PRO A 79 -0.63 1.32 -12.71
N PRO A 80 -1.35 0.61 -11.82
CA PRO A 80 -1.95 1.23 -10.64
C PRO A 80 -0.93 1.85 -9.70
N VAL A 81 0.24 1.21 -9.53
CA VAL A 81 1.34 1.67 -8.69
C VAL A 81 1.98 2.96 -9.22
N GLU A 82 1.89 3.23 -10.52
CA GLU A 82 2.56 4.38 -11.15
C GLU A 82 1.59 5.45 -11.63
N ARG A 83 0.29 5.33 -11.33
CA ARG A 83 -0.77 6.22 -11.82
C ARG A 83 -0.43 7.70 -11.65
N ASP A 84 0.10 8.07 -10.49
CA ASP A 84 0.41 9.46 -10.17
C ASP A 84 1.56 10.02 -11.02
N LEU A 85 2.45 9.16 -11.53
CA LEU A 85 3.50 9.53 -12.49
C LEU A 85 2.97 9.79 -13.92
N PHE A 86 1.66 9.64 -14.13
CA PHE A 86 0.95 10.04 -15.35
C PHE A 86 -0.08 11.13 -15.09
N ALA A 87 -0.99 10.92 -14.13
CA ALA A 87 -2.14 11.79 -13.90
C ALA A 87 -1.80 13.04 -13.07
N ALA A 88 -0.73 12.98 -12.27
CA ALA A 88 -0.30 14.03 -11.36
C ALA A 88 1.23 14.17 -11.38
N VAL A 89 1.86 13.97 -12.54
CA VAL A 89 3.32 13.97 -12.68
C VAL A 89 3.93 15.34 -12.38
N ASP A 90 3.16 16.41 -12.57
CA ASP A 90 3.46 17.77 -12.15
C ASP A 90 3.69 17.86 -10.63
N GLU A 91 2.94 17.12 -9.83
CA GLU A 91 3.14 17.04 -8.37
C GLU A 91 4.45 16.34 -8.02
N MET A 92 4.81 15.26 -8.74
CA MET A 92 6.12 14.62 -8.59
C MET A 92 7.24 15.63 -8.92
N TRP A 93 7.14 16.35 -10.05
CA TRP A 93 8.14 17.37 -10.41
C TRP A 93 8.23 18.50 -9.39
N ARG A 94 7.08 18.97 -8.88
CA ARG A 94 6.99 20.04 -7.88
C ARG A 94 7.60 19.65 -6.54
N THR A 95 7.49 18.37 -6.16
CA THR A 95 7.93 17.85 -4.86
C THR A 95 9.24 17.08 -4.89
N ARG A 96 9.83 16.87 -6.07
CA ARG A 96 11.10 16.17 -6.25
C ARG A 96 12.22 16.78 -5.39
N PRO A 97 12.85 16.02 -4.48
CA PRO A 97 14.03 16.46 -3.76
C PRO A 97 15.21 16.69 -4.72
N LEU A 98 15.82 17.88 -4.68
CA LEU A 98 16.99 18.22 -5.51
C LEU A 98 18.28 18.36 -4.69
N VAL A 99 18.15 18.62 -3.39
CA VAL A 99 19.28 18.78 -2.45
C VAL A 99 19.29 17.58 -1.53
N ASN A 100 20.44 16.93 -1.41
CA ASN A 100 20.62 15.73 -0.56
C ASN A 100 19.71 14.55 -0.96
N ASP A 101 19.78 14.12 -2.22
CA ASP A 101 18.95 13.06 -2.78
C ASP A 101 19.63 11.69 -2.74
N TYR A 102 18.96 10.72 -2.09
CA TYR A 102 19.35 9.31 -2.02
C TYR A 102 18.31 8.38 -2.67
N ASN A 103 17.25 8.94 -3.26
CA ASN A 103 16.25 8.19 -4.01
C ASN A 103 16.78 7.99 -5.44
N LEU A 104 17.23 6.76 -5.74
CA LEU A 104 17.82 6.45 -7.04
C LEU A 104 16.80 5.94 -8.07
N ARG A 105 15.51 5.83 -7.69
CA ARG A 105 14.44 5.55 -8.65
C ARG A 105 14.49 6.54 -9.80
N GLN A 106 14.27 6.06 -11.01
CA GLN A 106 14.38 6.88 -12.23
C GLN A 106 13.07 7.60 -12.60
N ASP A 107 12.32 8.05 -11.60
CA ASP A 107 11.10 8.87 -11.74
C ASP A 107 11.33 10.17 -12.54
N ARG A 108 12.57 10.65 -12.68
CA ARG A 108 12.95 11.73 -13.61
C ARG A 108 12.65 11.42 -15.08
N PHE A 109 12.49 10.15 -15.42
CA PHE A 109 12.06 9.73 -16.73
C PHE A 109 10.55 9.75 -16.87
N SER A 110 9.74 10.15 -15.87
CA SER A 110 8.30 10.33 -16.05
C SER A 110 7.96 11.42 -17.08
N LEU A 111 6.69 11.49 -17.51
CA LEU A 111 6.19 12.55 -18.38
C LEU A 111 6.47 13.94 -17.81
N LEU A 112 6.58 14.96 -18.66
CA LEU A 112 6.82 16.33 -18.20
C LEU A 112 5.54 17.02 -17.72
N ASP A 113 4.42 16.68 -18.36
CA ASP A 113 3.10 17.23 -18.07
C ASP A 113 2.10 16.08 -17.87
N PRO A 114 1.07 16.26 -17.03
CA PRO A 114 0.09 15.23 -16.77
C PRO A 114 -0.76 14.94 -18.02
N VAL A 115 -1.22 13.69 -18.13
CA VAL A 115 -2.16 13.25 -19.17
C VAL A 115 -3.42 12.68 -18.53
N PRO A 116 -4.59 12.79 -19.19
CA PRO A 116 -5.81 12.18 -18.67
C PRO A 116 -5.65 10.66 -18.67
N VAL A 117 -5.69 10.07 -17.48
CA VAL A 117 -5.73 8.62 -17.29
C VAL A 117 -7.19 8.18 -17.28
N ALA A 118 -7.56 7.33 -18.23
CA ALA A 118 -8.92 6.78 -18.32
C ALA A 118 -9.19 5.77 -17.20
N ASP A 119 -8.22 4.91 -16.91
CA ASP A 119 -8.29 3.94 -15.81
C ASP A 119 -6.90 3.36 -15.49
N VAL A 120 -6.80 2.58 -14.41
CA VAL A 120 -5.65 1.72 -14.15
C VAL A 120 -5.87 0.34 -14.77
N VAL A 121 -4.77 -0.36 -15.09
CA VAL A 121 -4.86 -1.74 -15.57
C VAL A 121 -5.09 -2.73 -14.41
N PRO A 122 -6.02 -3.70 -14.54
CA PRO A 122 -6.40 -4.57 -13.42
C PRO A 122 -5.41 -5.74 -13.28
N GLU A 123 -4.38 -5.56 -12.46
CA GLU A 123 -3.37 -6.59 -12.19
C GLU A 123 -4.00 -7.94 -11.80
N TYR A 124 -3.39 -9.03 -12.29
CA TYR A 124 -3.83 -10.43 -12.18
C TYR A 124 -5.15 -10.79 -12.87
N ARG A 125 -5.82 -9.84 -13.52
CA ARG A 125 -7.12 -10.06 -14.14
C ARG A 125 -7.08 -9.75 -15.63
N THR A 126 -8.08 -10.29 -16.34
CA THR A 126 -8.29 -10.03 -17.76
C THR A 126 -9.30 -8.91 -17.93
N ARG A 127 -8.98 -7.91 -18.75
CA ARG A 127 -9.92 -6.88 -19.21
C ARG A 127 -9.91 -6.81 -20.73
N THR A 128 -11.06 -6.46 -21.31
CA THR A 128 -11.19 -6.28 -22.75
C THR A 128 -11.02 -4.80 -23.12
N TYR A 129 -10.04 -4.50 -23.97
CA TYR A 129 -9.76 -3.17 -24.50
C TYR A 129 -9.93 -3.19 -26.01
N GLY A 130 -10.76 -2.31 -26.58
CA GLY A 130 -11.00 -2.29 -28.02
C GLY A 130 -11.43 -3.63 -28.65
N GLY A 131 -12.01 -4.55 -27.87
CA GLY A 131 -12.34 -5.92 -28.30
C GLY A 131 -11.20 -6.95 -28.16
N VAL A 132 -10.07 -6.57 -27.58
CA VAL A 132 -8.91 -7.44 -27.29
C VAL A 132 -8.89 -7.80 -25.80
N PRO A 133 -9.04 -9.08 -25.43
CA PRO A 133 -8.83 -9.53 -24.06
C PRO A 133 -7.35 -9.48 -23.70
N VAL A 134 -7.02 -8.83 -22.59
CA VAL A 134 -5.64 -8.67 -22.10
C VAL A 134 -5.58 -9.06 -20.62
N LEU A 135 -4.76 -10.05 -20.30
CA LEU A 135 -4.41 -10.39 -18.92
C LEU A 135 -3.22 -9.54 -18.49
N VAL A 136 -3.36 -8.86 -17.35
CA VAL A 136 -2.32 -7.97 -16.80
C VAL A 136 -1.55 -8.73 -15.73
N LEU A 137 -0.23 -8.82 -15.89
CA LEU A 137 0.65 -9.48 -14.94
C LEU A 137 1.62 -8.47 -14.33
N PRO A 138 1.61 -8.24 -13.00
CA PRO A 138 2.63 -7.42 -12.36
C PRO A 138 4.01 -8.06 -12.48
N THR A 139 4.95 -7.34 -13.08
CA THR A 139 6.34 -7.77 -13.27
C THR A 139 7.29 -6.65 -12.86
N PRO A 140 7.35 -6.32 -11.55
CA PRO A 140 8.20 -5.25 -11.06
C PRO A 140 9.70 -5.57 -11.28
N GLY A 141 10.50 -4.52 -11.47
CA GLY A 141 11.94 -4.67 -11.70
C GLY A 141 12.55 -3.43 -12.33
N HIS A 142 12.28 -3.20 -13.61
CA HIS A 142 12.69 -1.98 -14.31
C HIS A 142 12.12 -0.73 -13.64
N THR A 143 10.84 -0.77 -13.28
CA THR A 143 10.24 0.14 -12.30
C THR A 143 9.50 -0.65 -11.23
N VAL A 144 9.16 -0.01 -10.11
CA VAL A 144 8.42 -0.63 -9.00
C VAL A 144 7.03 -1.10 -9.46
N GLY A 145 6.37 -0.34 -10.33
CA GLY A 145 5.01 -0.63 -10.78
C GLY A 145 4.91 -1.28 -12.16
N SER A 146 6.02 -1.68 -12.79
CA SER A 146 6.02 -2.28 -14.13
C SER A 146 5.08 -3.50 -14.24
N VAL A 147 4.43 -3.62 -15.41
CA VAL A 147 3.54 -4.74 -15.74
C VAL A 147 3.88 -5.34 -17.11
N THR A 148 3.51 -6.61 -17.29
CA THR A 148 3.52 -7.34 -18.55
C THR A 148 2.08 -7.61 -18.99
N TYR A 149 1.78 -7.41 -20.27
CA TYR A 149 0.47 -7.74 -20.84
C TYR A 149 0.52 -9.06 -21.58
N LEU A 150 -0.43 -9.96 -21.30
CA LEU A 150 -0.57 -11.25 -21.97
C LEU A 150 -1.80 -11.25 -22.88
N VAL A 151 -1.60 -11.61 -24.15
CA VAL A 151 -2.66 -11.69 -25.17
C VAL A 151 -2.58 -13.04 -25.88
N GLU A 152 -3.73 -13.71 -25.98
CA GLU A 152 -3.88 -14.91 -26.79
C GLU A 152 -4.17 -14.53 -28.25
N ARG A 153 -3.40 -15.08 -29.19
CA ARG A 153 -3.59 -14.88 -30.63
C ARG A 153 -3.22 -16.15 -31.40
N ASP A 154 -4.18 -16.70 -32.15
CA ASP A 154 -3.96 -17.88 -33.01
C ASP A 154 -3.24 -19.05 -32.31
N SER A 155 -3.63 -19.34 -31.06
CA SER A 155 -3.01 -20.35 -30.17
C SER A 155 -1.61 -20.00 -29.64
N GLU A 156 -1.09 -18.81 -29.94
CA GLU A 156 0.11 -18.26 -29.31
C GLU A 156 -0.27 -17.35 -28.13
N ARG A 157 0.49 -17.47 -27.04
CA ARG A 157 0.41 -16.54 -25.91
C ARG A 157 1.55 -15.53 -26.02
N LEU A 158 1.21 -14.31 -26.37
CA LEU A 158 2.16 -13.21 -26.54
C LEU A 158 2.31 -12.43 -25.23
N ALA A 159 3.55 -12.09 -24.87
CA ALA A 159 3.85 -11.29 -23.69
C ALA A 159 4.52 -9.97 -24.07
N PHE A 160 3.80 -8.86 -23.91
CA PHE A 160 4.34 -7.52 -24.05
C PHE A 160 4.99 -7.13 -22.73
N SER A 161 6.30 -7.35 -22.64
CA SER A 161 7.04 -7.41 -21.38
C SER A 161 7.50 -6.05 -20.83
N GLY A 162 7.18 -4.96 -21.52
CA GLY A 162 7.80 -3.69 -21.22
C GLY A 162 9.32 -3.77 -21.34
N ASP A 163 10.00 -3.12 -20.41
CA ASP A 163 11.44 -3.18 -20.22
C ASP A 163 11.90 -4.22 -19.19
N LEU A 164 11.04 -5.19 -18.81
CA LEU A 164 11.46 -6.33 -17.96
C LEU A 164 12.69 -7.04 -18.55
N ILE A 165 12.73 -7.16 -19.88
CA ILE A 165 13.78 -7.79 -20.66
C ILE A 165 13.97 -7.03 -21.98
N TYR A 166 15.21 -6.81 -22.39
CA TYR A 166 15.57 -6.19 -23.69
C TYR A 166 15.89 -7.24 -24.75
N GLY A 167 16.50 -8.34 -24.32
CA GLY A 167 16.92 -9.46 -25.16
C GLY A 167 17.42 -10.60 -24.28
N PRO A 168 17.84 -11.74 -24.85
CA PRO A 168 18.20 -12.92 -24.06
C PRO A 168 19.24 -12.61 -22.97
N GLY A 169 18.80 -12.65 -21.71
CA GLY A 169 19.60 -12.34 -20.55
C GLY A 169 20.10 -10.89 -20.41
N LYS A 170 19.38 -9.90 -20.96
CA LYS A 170 19.76 -8.47 -20.92
C LYS A 170 18.56 -7.60 -20.57
N VAL A 171 18.79 -6.53 -19.80
CA VAL A 171 17.82 -5.46 -19.53
C VAL A 171 18.16 -4.21 -20.34
N TRP A 172 17.18 -3.34 -20.55
CA TRP A 172 17.38 -2.06 -21.25
C TRP A 172 18.25 -1.09 -20.44
N SER A 173 17.94 -0.96 -19.15
CA SER A 173 18.67 -0.10 -18.22
C SER A 173 18.89 -0.82 -16.90
N LEU A 174 20.14 -1.20 -16.62
CA LEU A 174 20.48 -1.72 -15.29
C LEU A 174 20.36 -0.64 -14.21
N ALA A 175 20.52 0.64 -14.57
CA ALA A 175 20.37 1.74 -13.64
C ALA A 175 18.90 1.98 -13.24
N ALA A 176 17.93 1.62 -14.09
CA ALA A 176 16.50 1.74 -13.77
C ALA A 176 16.08 0.79 -12.64
N THR A 177 16.74 -0.36 -12.53
CA THR A 177 16.47 -1.31 -11.45
C THR A 177 17.10 -0.88 -10.12
N GLN A 178 18.02 0.09 -10.09
CA GLN A 178 18.60 0.58 -8.85
C GLN A 178 17.67 1.60 -8.18
N TRP A 179 16.87 1.15 -7.22
CA TRP A 179 15.86 2.00 -6.57
C TRP A 179 16.41 2.75 -5.35
N SER A 180 17.30 2.13 -4.60
CA SER A 180 17.95 2.71 -3.42
C SER A 180 19.45 2.85 -3.62
N TYR A 181 20.08 3.58 -2.70
CA TYR A 181 21.50 3.92 -2.80
C TYR A 181 22.42 2.69 -2.76
N THR A 182 22.16 1.75 -1.86
CA THR A 182 23.02 0.56 -1.62
C THR A 182 22.34 -0.78 -1.88
N GLU A 183 21.00 -0.85 -1.83
CA GLU A 183 20.31 -2.14 -1.85
C GLU A 183 20.09 -2.65 -3.28
N ASN A 184 19.46 -3.83 -3.37
CA ASN A 184 19.32 -4.62 -4.59
C ASN A 184 17.86 -5.02 -4.88
N GLU A 185 16.90 -4.20 -4.46
CA GLU A 185 15.48 -4.53 -4.54
C GLU A 185 15.05 -4.76 -6.00
N GLY A 186 15.29 -3.80 -6.90
CA GLY A 186 14.84 -3.90 -8.29
C GLY A 186 15.45 -5.06 -9.09
N PRO A 187 16.78 -5.32 -9.04
CA PRO A 187 17.35 -6.51 -9.65
C PRO A 187 16.77 -7.81 -9.08
N ALA A 188 16.53 -7.87 -7.77
CA ALA A 188 15.95 -9.04 -7.12
C ALA A 188 14.48 -9.26 -7.52
N MET A 189 13.68 -8.19 -7.57
CA MET A 189 12.30 -8.22 -8.10
C MET A 189 12.29 -8.65 -9.57
N THR A 190 13.26 -8.22 -10.38
CA THR A 190 13.37 -8.63 -11.79
C THR A 190 13.59 -10.15 -11.92
N VAL A 191 14.46 -10.74 -11.09
CA VAL A 191 14.66 -12.20 -11.03
C VAL A 191 13.35 -12.92 -10.71
N MET A 192 12.62 -12.43 -9.70
CA MET A 192 11.33 -13.00 -9.31
C MET A 192 10.26 -12.86 -10.40
N SER A 193 10.17 -11.69 -11.05
CA SER A 193 9.30 -11.44 -12.19
C SER A 193 9.58 -12.37 -13.38
N CYS A 194 10.86 -12.72 -13.62
CA CYS A 194 11.21 -13.71 -14.64
C CYS A 194 10.58 -15.07 -14.32
N TYR A 195 10.69 -15.56 -13.08
CA TYR A 195 10.07 -16.83 -12.69
C TYR A 195 8.55 -16.79 -12.79
N VAL A 196 7.91 -15.71 -12.34
CA VAL A 196 6.45 -15.55 -12.44
C VAL A 196 5.99 -15.56 -13.91
N LEU A 197 6.74 -14.92 -14.82
CA LEU A 197 6.39 -14.92 -16.24
C LEU A 197 6.70 -16.26 -16.93
N MET A 198 7.76 -16.97 -16.53
CA MET A 198 8.07 -18.31 -17.02
C MET A 198 6.95 -19.32 -16.71
N ASP A 199 6.32 -19.22 -15.55
CA ASP A 199 5.15 -20.04 -15.15
C ASP A 199 3.90 -19.79 -16.01
N ARG A 200 3.89 -18.75 -16.86
CA ARG A 200 2.78 -18.45 -17.79
C ARG A 200 2.90 -19.13 -19.15
N HIS A 201 4.01 -19.83 -19.41
CA HIS A 201 4.28 -20.56 -20.66
C HIS A 201 4.01 -19.74 -21.92
N VAL A 202 4.55 -18.51 -21.95
CA VAL A 202 4.38 -17.60 -23.08
C VAL A 202 5.17 -18.10 -24.30
N SER A 203 4.63 -17.85 -25.50
CA SER A 203 5.20 -18.29 -26.78
C SER A 203 6.25 -17.31 -27.30
N ARG A 204 6.02 -16.00 -27.12
CA ARG A 204 6.96 -14.95 -27.54
C ARG A 204 7.01 -13.81 -26.53
N LEU A 205 8.18 -13.19 -26.39
CA LEU A 205 8.36 -11.94 -25.64
C LEU A 205 8.50 -10.77 -26.62
N LEU A 206 7.75 -9.72 -26.34
CA LEU A 206 7.63 -8.51 -27.14
C LEU A 206 8.07 -7.32 -26.26
N PRO A 207 9.37 -7.03 -26.18
CA PRO A 207 9.89 -6.01 -25.28
C PRO A 207 9.75 -4.59 -25.85
N SER A 208 9.64 -3.59 -24.98
CA SER A 208 9.58 -2.18 -25.39
C SER A 208 10.90 -1.71 -26.01
N HIS A 209 12.01 -2.39 -25.74
CA HIS A 209 13.27 -2.18 -26.47
C HIS A 209 13.90 -3.50 -26.88
N GLY A 210 14.50 -3.52 -28.07
CA GLY A 210 15.17 -4.71 -28.61
C GLY A 210 14.32 -5.46 -29.64
N GLU A 211 14.56 -6.76 -29.75
CA GLU A 211 13.91 -7.65 -30.71
C GLU A 211 12.92 -8.61 -30.05
N VAL A 212 11.95 -9.07 -30.82
CA VAL A 212 11.03 -10.14 -30.39
C VAL A 212 11.84 -11.41 -30.11
N MET A 213 11.55 -12.08 -29.00
CA MET A 213 12.22 -13.32 -28.61
C MET A 213 11.26 -14.50 -28.74
N GLU A 214 11.66 -15.48 -29.56
CA GLU A 214 10.91 -16.70 -29.87
C GLU A 214 11.14 -17.84 -28.85
N ASP A 215 12.14 -17.70 -27.97
CA ASP A 215 12.40 -18.63 -26.87
C ASP A 215 12.33 -17.90 -25.52
N PRO A 216 11.12 -17.69 -24.97
CA PRO A 216 10.94 -16.98 -23.71
C PRO A 216 11.57 -17.68 -22.51
N GLN A 217 11.49 -19.01 -22.44
CA GLN A 217 12.02 -19.78 -21.31
C GLN A 217 13.54 -19.62 -21.22
N HIS A 218 14.26 -19.76 -22.33
CA HIS A 218 15.69 -19.50 -22.36
C HIS A 218 16.01 -18.04 -22.03
N SER A 219 15.29 -17.10 -22.63
CA SER A 219 15.58 -15.66 -22.50
C SER A 219 15.40 -15.16 -21.07
N LEU A 220 14.28 -15.52 -20.43
CA LEU A 220 13.98 -15.18 -19.03
C LEU A 220 14.85 -15.97 -18.04
N GLY A 221 15.08 -17.26 -18.29
CA GLY A 221 15.95 -18.07 -17.44
C GLY A 221 17.39 -17.54 -17.41
N LEU A 222 17.93 -17.14 -18.57
CA LEU A 222 19.25 -16.51 -18.67
C LEU A 222 19.28 -15.14 -17.99
N LEU A 223 18.18 -14.38 -18.05
CA LEU A 223 18.06 -13.10 -17.36
C LEU A 223 18.05 -13.27 -15.85
N ALA A 224 17.21 -14.17 -15.33
CA ALA A 224 17.15 -14.52 -13.92
C ALA A 224 18.53 -14.97 -13.39
N GLN A 225 19.23 -15.81 -14.15
CA GLN A 225 20.58 -16.25 -13.79
C GLN A 225 21.57 -15.08 -13.68
N ARG A 226 21.63 -14.21 -14.69
CA ARG A 226 22.59 -13.09 -14.73
C ARG A 226 22.29 -12.02 -13.69
N LEU A 227 21.02 -11.68 -13.50
CA LEU A 227 20.63 -10.72 -12.48
C LEU A 227 20.80 -11.27 -11.07
N ARG A 228 20.58 -12.58 -10.85
CA ARG A 228 20.92 -13.20 -9.56
C ARG A 228 22.43 -13.12 -9.29
N ALA A 229 23.28 -13.40 -10.28
CA ALA A 229 24.72 -13.21 -10.13
C ALA A 229 25.10 -11.76 -9.82
N TYR A 230 24.40 -10.78 -10.43
CA TYR A 230 24.58 -9.36 -10.10
C TYR A 230 24.16 -9.05 -8.65
N VAL A 231 22.99 -9.50 -8.21
CA VAL A 231 22.51 -9.35 -6.83
C VAL A 231 23.51 -9.95 -5.84
N ASP A 232 23.93 -11.20 -6.08
CA ASP A 232 24.85 -11.91 -5.20
C ASP A 232 26.23 -11.23 -5.13
N SER A 233 26.69 -10.61 -6.22
CA SER A 233 27.95 -9.86 -6.23
C SER A 233 27.94 -8.61 -5.33
N ARG A 234 26.76 -8.14 -4.92
CA ARG A 234 26.56 -6.96 -4.08
C ARG A 234 26.04 -7.29 -2.68
N ARG A 235 26.05 -8.56 -2.28
CA ARG A 235 25.62 -9.01 -0.95
C ARG A 235 26.71 -9.80 -0.25
N PRO A 236 26.76 -9.78 1.10
CA PRO A 236 27.67 -10.64 1.85
C PRO A 236 27.39 -12.14 1.65
N TYR A 237 26.13 -12.50 1.38
CA TYR A 237 25.69 -13.88 1.16
C TYR A 237 24.75 -13.96 -0.05
N PRO A 238 24.81 -15.05 -0.85
CA PRO A 238 23.88 -15.28 -1.95
C PRO A 238 22.42 -15.19 -1.51
N TRP A 239 21.55 -14.72 -2.41
CA TRP A 239 20.12 -14.59 -2.15
C TRP A 239 19.31 -15.65 -2.91
N ASP A 240 18.72 -16.58 -2.18
CA ASP A 240 17.82 -17.57 -2.78
C ASP A 240 16.43 -16.99 -3.06
N LEU A 241 16.36 -16.17 -4.12
CA LEU A 241 15.14 -15.52 -4.58
C LEU A 241 14.10 -16.52 -5.13
N GLN A 242 14.52 -17.71 -5.58
CA GLN A 242 13.59 -18.69 -6.11
C GLN A 242 12.83 -19.39 -4.98
N THR A 243 13.53 -19.83 -3.94
CA THR A 243 12.89 -20.43 -2.76
C THR A 243 11.95 -19.44 -2.08
N ARG A 244 12.31 -18.15 -2.02
CA ARG A 244 11.40 -17.11 -1.52
C ARG A 244 10.08 -17.03 -2.28
N LEU A 245 10.04 -17.35 -3.58
CA LEU A 245 8.77 -17.38 -4.33
C LEU A 245 8.02 -18.71 -4.17
N VAL A 246 8.73 -19.84 -4.23
CA VAL A 246 8.09 -21.16 -4.34
C VAL A 246 7.81 -21.81 -2.99
N ASP A 247 8.44 -21.34 -1.92
CA ASP A 247 8.31 -21.81 -0.54
C ASP A 247 8.32 -20.62 0.47
N PRO A 248 7.39 -19.66 0.38
CA PRO A 248 7.36 -18.48 1.25
C PRO A 248 6.76 -18.75 2.64
N TYR A 249 6.07 -19.87 2.85
CA TYR A 249 5.35 -20.13 4.09
C TYR A 249 6.09 -21.11 5.00
N VAL A 250 6.07 -20.80 6.29
CA VAL A 250 6.59 -21.66 7.37
C VAL A 250 5.42 -22.07 8.24
N GLU A 251 5.32 -23.36 8.56
CA GLU A 251 4.32 -23.87 9.50
C GLU A 251 4.67 -23.43 10.92
N VAL A 252 3.82 -22.59 11.53
CA VAL A 252 3.84 -22.33 12.98
C VAL A 252 3.18 -23.51 13.69
N THR A 253 2.02 -23.90 13.18
CA THR A 253 1.35 -25.18 13.43
C THR A 253 0.87 -25.74 12.08
N PRO A 254 0.40 -27.00 11.99
CA PRO A 254 -0.08 -27.57 10.72
C PRO A 254 -1.11 -26.72 9.94
N HIS A 255 -1.98 -25.97 10.64
CA HIS A 255 -3.01 -25.13 10.05
C HIS A 255 -2.79 -23.62 10.27
N LEU A 256 -1.65 -23.22 10.83
CA LEU A 256 -1.26 -21.80 10.95
C LEU A 256 0.10 -21.58 10.29
N LEU A 257 0.08 -20.85 9.18
CA LEU A 257 1.27 -20.57 8.38
C LEU A 257 1.72 -19.13 8.59
N TRP A 258 3.02 -18.91 8.50
CA TRP A 258 3.66 -17.60 8.53
C TRP A 258 4.40 -17.35 7.21
N ASN A 259 4.12 -16.21 6.57
CA ASN A 259 4.83 -15.79 5.36
C ASN A 259 6.15 -15.08 5.71
N ARG A 260 7.28 -15.80 5.65
CA ARG A 260 8.63 -15.26 5.92
C ARG A 260 9.15 -14.29 4.85
N THR A 261 8.37 -14.03 3.80
CA THR A 261 8.76 -13.18 2.67
C THR A 261 8.06 -11.83 2.62
N SER A 262 7.06 -11.66 3.47
CA SER A 262 6.34 -10.42 3.66
C SER A 262 7.14 -9.39 4.46
N LEU A 263 6.86 -8.10 4.28
CA LEU A 263 7.50 -7.04 5.08
C LEU A 263 6.94 -7.04 6.50
N ALA A 264 5.64 -6.80 6.61
CA ALA A 264 4.87 -7.17 7.79
C ALA A 264 4.40 -8.61 7.61
N CYS A 265 4.66 -9.44 8.61
CA CYS A 265 4.32 -10.85 8.70
C CYS A 265 2.84 -11.06 8.44
N SER A 266 2.52 -11.59 7.26
CA SER A 266 1.20 -12.13 6.96
C SER A 266 1.10 -13.57 7.46
N TYR A 267 -0.01 -13.89 8.14
CA TYR A 267 -0.32 -15.25 8.60
C TYR A 267 -1.51 -15.82 7.84
N VAL A 268 -1.53 -17.14 7.69
CA VAL A 268 -2.61 -17.87 7.03
C VAL A 268 -3.16 -18.93 7.96
N LEU A 269 -4.43 -18.79 8.34
CA LEU A 269 -5.19 -19.84 9.01
C LEU A 269 -5.88 -20.70 7.95
N VAL A 270 -5.58 -21.99 7.93
CA VAL A 270 -6.05 -22.92 6.89
C VAL A 270 -7.09 -23.87 7.47
N SER A 271 -8.33 -23.80 6.98
CA SER A 271 -9.39 -24.74 7.36
C SER A 271 -9.13 -26.13 6.79
N ARG A 272 -9.68 -27.17 7.45
CA ARG A 272 -9.70 -28.54 6.91
C ARG A 272 -10.43 -28.67 5.57
N THR A 273 -11.20 -27.65 5.18
CA THR A 273 -11.86 -27.57 3.86
C THR A 273 -10.92 -27.12 2.73
N GLY A 274 -9.74 -26.59 3.06
CA GLY A 274 -8.82 -25.93 2.13
C GLY A 274 -9.09 -24.42 1.97
N ALA A 275 -10.13 -23.87 2.60
CA ALA A 275 -10.32 -22.42 2.68
C ALA A 275 -9.26 -21.79 3.59
N ALA A 276 -8.80 -20.59 3.23
CA ALA A 276 -7.82 -19.83 3.99
C ALA A 276 -8.36 -18.46 4.44
N MET A 277 -7.94 -18.06 5.63
CA MET A 277 -8.09 -16.71 6.17
C MET A 277 -6.69 -16.09 6.32
N MET A 278 -6.51 -14.90 5.75
CA MET A 278 -5.30 -14.10 5.95
C MET A 278 -5.43 -13.25 7.22
N ILE A 279 -4.33 -13.09 7.95
CA ILE A 279 -4.23 -12.17 9.08
C ILE A 279 -3.07 -11.23 8.75
N ASP A 280 -3.42 -9.97 8.52
CA ASP A 280 -2.65 -8.96 7.79
C ASP A 280 -2.24 -9.39 6.37
N PHE A 281 -2.29 -8.45 5.43
CA PHE A 281 -1.80 -8.62 4.07
C PHE A 281 -1.50 -7.27 3.42
N GLY A 282 -0.28 -6.76 3.62
CA GLY A 282 0.23 -5.59 2.89
C GLY A 282 1.26 -5.98 1.83
N TYR A 283 2.55 -5.93 2.17
CA TYR A 283 3.63 -6.24 1.22
C TYR A 283 4.02 -7.73 1.28
N ASP A 284 3.26 -8.56 0.56
CA ASP A 284 3.32 -10.03 0.50
C ASP A 284 4.72 -10.66 0.27
N VAL A 285 5.39 -10.26 -0.81
CA VAL A 285 6.75 -10.71 -1.14
C VAL A 285 7.60 -9.47 -1.39
N THR A 286 8.55 -9.22 -0.50
CA THR A 286 9.44 -8.06 -0.58
C THR A 286 10.92 -8.45 -0.69
N THR A 287 11.66 -7.60 -1.39
CA THR A 287 13.13 -7.58 -1.45
C THR A 287 13.70 -6.32 -0.79
N GLY A 288 12.90 -5.62 0.01
CA GLY A 288 13.20 -4.30 0.54
C GLY A 288 12.19 -3.26 0.02
N LEU A 289 12.03 -2.16 0.75
CA LEU A 289 11.16 -1.07 0.36
C LEU A 289 11.93 0.00 -0.43
N PRO A 290 11.49 0.34 -1.66
CA PRO A 290 12.04 1.48 -2.39
C PRO A 290 11.95 2.79 -1.56
N PRO A 291 12.92 3.70 -1.68
CA PRO A 291 12.89 4.99 -1.01
C PRO A 291 11.68 5.84 -1.44
N GLY A 292 11.14 6.59 -0.48
CA GLY A 292 9.94 7.40 -0.64
C GLY A 292 8.75 6.81 0.10
N ALA A 293 7.64 7.54 0.12
CA ALA A 293 6.35 7.13 0.68
C ALA A 293 5.21 7.53 -0.28
N ASP A 294 5.54 7.72 -1.55
CA ASP A 294 4.59 7.86 -2.64
C ASP A 294 4.16 6.48 -3.15
N ARG A 295 3.01 6.45 -3.84
CA ARG A 295 2.44 5.22 -4.41
C ARG A 295 3.43 4.46 -5.29
N ALA A 296 4.22 5.17 -6.09
CA ALA A 296 5.21 4.54 -6.98
C ALA A 296 6.41 3.92 -6.24
N ALA A 297 6.46 4.02 -4.91
CA ALA A 297 7.43 3.33 -4.06
C ALA A 297 6.81 2.12 -3.33
N ARG A 298 5.51 1.85 -3.48
CA ARG A 298 4.78 0.81 -2.73
C ARG A 298 4.11 -0.20 -3.66
N ARG A 299 4.53 -1.46 -3.56
CA ARG A 299 4.07 -2.55 -4.42
C ARG A 299 3.44 -3.67 -3.59
N PRO A 300 2.12 -3.68 -3.42
CA PRO A 300 1.40 -4.90 -3.10
C PRO A 300 1.55 -5.92 -4.23
N TRP A 301 1.59 -7.20 -3.89
CA TRP A 301 1.77 -8.28 -4.84
C TRP A 301 1.05 -9.54 -4.32
N LEU A 302 0.76 -10.50 -5.20
CA LEU A 302 0.12 -11.78 -4.87
C LEU A 302 1.00 -12.98 -5.25
N ALA A 303 2.33 -12.80 -5.21
CA ALA A 303 3.26 -13.79 -5.74
C ALA A 303 3.42 -15.03 -4.86
N SER A 304 3.08 -14.95 -3.57
CA SER A 304 3.13 -16.09 -2.67
C SER A 304 1.94 -17.04 -2.84
N LEU A 305 0.79 -16.55 -3.31
CA LEU A 305 -0.46 -17.34 -3.36
C LEU A 305 -0.34 -18.65 -4.17
N PRO A 306 0.33 -18.71 -5.33
CA PRO A 306 0.54 -19.97 -6.03
C PRO A 306 1.27 -21.03 -5.19
N ALA A 307 2.23 -20.63 -4.35
CA ALA A 307 2.91 -21.54 -3.45
C ALA A 307 1.98 -22.04 -2.34
N LEU A 308 1.15 -21.16 -1.79
CA LEU A 308 0.12 -21.51 -0.79
C LEU A 308 -0.78 -22.65 -1.30
N ARG A 309 -1.28 -22.51 -2.54
CA ARG A 309 -2.16 -23.51 -3.18
C ARG A 309 -1.45 -24.84 -3.43
N ARG A 310 -0.23 -24.79 -3.99
CA ARG A 310 0.52 -26.00 -4.37
C ARG A 310 1.05 -26.80 -3.17
N ARG A 311 1.42 -26.12 -2.08
CA ARG A 311 2.13 -26.75 -0.94
C ARG A 311 1.25 -26.99 0.27
N HIS A 312 0.24 -26.14 0.48
CA HIS A 312 -0.59 -26.18 1.69
C HIS A 312 -2.07 -26.48 1.38
N GLY A 313 -2.39 -26.91 0.15
CA GLY A 313 -3.73 -27.37 -0.21
C GLY A 313 -4.81 -26.29 -0.20
N VAL A 314 -4.43 -25.02 -0.18
CA VAL A 314 -5.39 -23.91 -0.16
C VAL A 314 -6.14 -23.81 -1.48
N THR A 315 -7.47 -23.80 -1.40
CA THR A 315 -8.40 -23.77 -2.54
C THR A 315 -9.07 -22.41 -2.70
N SER A 316 -9.22 -21.63 -1.63
CA SER A 316 -9.77 -20.26 -1.64
C SER A 316 -9.13 -19.41 -0.54
N VAL A 317 -9.04 -18.10 -0.77
CA VAL A 317 -8.70 -17.10 0.27
C VAL A 317 -9.97 -16.29 0.54
N GLU A 318 -10.71 -16.69 1.57
CA GLU A 318 -12.09 -16.21 1.80
C GLU A 318 -12.14 -14.90 2.58
N VAL A 319 -11.27 -14.76 3.59
CA VAL A 319 -11.30 -13.63 4.52
C VAL A 319 -9.91 -13.09 4.76
N ALA A 320 -9.77 -11.77 4.95
CA ALA A 320 -8.58 -11.15 5.50
C ALA A 320 -8.92 -10.28 6.73
N LEU A 321 -8.13 -10.42 7.79
CA LEU A 321 -8.26 -9.70 9.06
C LEU A 321 -7.10 -8.71 9.21
N PRO A 322 -7.33 -7.39 9.18
CA PRO A 322 -6.32 -6.41 9.56
C PRO A 322 -6.23 -6.28 11.08
N THR A 323 -5.03 -6.35 11.64
CA THR A 323 -4.74 -6.06 13.05
C THR A 323 -4.80 -4.57 13.34
N HIS A 324 -4.33 -3.75 12.40
CA HIS A 324 -4.37 -2.29 12.44
C HIS A 324 -4.23 -1.69 11.03
N TYR A 325 -4.10 -0.36 10.93
CA TYR A 325 -4.29 0.38 9.67
C TYR A 325 -3.01 0.72 8.88
N HIS A 326 -1.84 0.31 9.36
CA HIS A 326 -0.57 0.67 8.69
C HIS A 326 -0.43 -0.03 7.34
N ASP A 327 0.19 0.66 6.38
CA ASP A 327 0.21 0.29 4.97
C ASP A 327 0.82 -1.08 4.73
N ASP A 328 1.90 -1.41 5.41
CA ASP A 328 2.55 -2.71 5.32
C ASP A 328 1.73 -3.90 5.82
N HIS A 329 0.65 -3.66 6.59
CA HIS A 329 -0.34 -4.66 6.99
C HIS A 329 -1.56 -4.72 6.07
N VAL A 330 -1.87 -3.66 5.33
CA VAL A 330 -3.19 -3.53 4.64
C VAL A 330 -3.11 -3.23 3.15
N ALA A 331 -1.95 -2.84 2.61
CA ALA A 331 -1.81 -2.36 1.24
C ALA A 331 -2.26 -3.38 0.17
N GLY A 332 -2.22 -4.67 0.47
CA GLY A 332 -2.62 -5.74 -0.44
C GLY A 332 -4.09 -6.19 -0.31
N LEU A 333 -4.86 -5.66 0.65
CA LEU A 333 -6.22 -6.12 0.91
C LEU A 333 -7.19 -5.87 -0.25
N ASN A 334 -7.16 -4.66 -0.84
CA ASN A 334 -7.99 -4.37 -2.02
C ASN A 334 -7.60 -5.25 -3.22
N LEU A 335 -6.30 -5.52 -3.40
CA LEU A 335 -5.83 -6.40 -4.47
C LEU A 335 -6.29 -7.86 -4.25
N LEU A 336 -6.22 -8.37 -3.02
CA LEU A 336 -6.77 -9.67 -2.65
C LEU A 336 -8.27 -9.74 -2.93
N ARG A 337 -9.05 -8.77 -2.44
CA ARG A 337 -10.49 -8.68 -2.69
C ARG A 337 -10.79 -8.76 -4.17
N GLU A 338 -10.12 -7.94 -4.97
CA GLU A 338 -10.41 -7.80 -6.39
C GLU A 338 -10.05 -9.04 -7.21
N VAL A 339 -9.03 -9.81 -6.80
CA VAL A 339 -8.50 -10.96 -7.53
C VAL A 339 -9.08 -12.28 -7.03
N GLU A 340 -9.15 -12.47 -5.72
CA GLU A 340 -9.57 -13.72 -5.07
C GLU A 340 -11.01 -13.68 -4.55
N GLY A 341 -11.66 -12.50 -4.54
CA GLY A 341 -12.99 -12.33 -3.95
C GLY A 341 -12.98 -12.33 -2.43
N THR A 342 -11.82 -12.11 -1.80
CA THR A 342 -11.63 -12.09 -0.36
C THR A 342 -12.46 -11.00 0.32
N GLU A 343 -13.20 -11.37 1.37
CA GLU A 343 -13.90 -10.42 2.24
C GLU A 343 -12.92 -9.82 3.27
N ILE A 344 -13.05 -8.53 3.54
CA ILE A 344 -12.25 -7.82 4.54
C ILE A 344 -13.09 -7.68 5.81
N TRP A 345 -12.69 -8.39 6.86
CA TRP A 345 -13.38 -8.33 8.15
C TRP A 345 -12.52 -7.56 9.15
N SER A 346 -12.89 -6.32 9.44
CA SER A 346 -12.08 -5.42 10.25
C SER A 346 -12.67 -5.24 11.65
N PRO A 347 -11.85 -5.17 12.71
CA PRO A 347 -12.26 -4.70 14.03
C PRO A 347 -12.95 -3.33 13.96
N GLU A 348 -13.94 -3.09 14.82
CA GLU A 348 -14.73 -1.85 14.82
C GLU A 348 -13.92 -0.56 15.09
N ASN A 349 -12.77 -0.66 15.75
CA ASN A 349 -11.84 0.45 15.93
C ASN A 349 -10.90 0.66 14.72
N VAL A 350 -10.65 -0.37 13.90
CA VAL A 350 -9.82 -0.30 12.69
C VAL A 350 -10.62 0.14 11.46
N ALA A 351 -11.85 -0.36 11.32
CA ALA A 351 -12.69 -0.20 10.14
C ALA A 351 -12.87 1.27 9.68
N PRO A 352 -13.11 2.25 10.58
CA PRO A 352 -13.27 3.64 10.17
C PRO A 352 -12.01 4.25 9.56
N ILE A 353 -10.83 3.89 10.08
CA ILE A 353 -9.53 4.41 9.59
C ILE A 353 -9.27 3.90 8.17
N LEU A 354 -9.54 2.61 7.94
CA LEU A 354 -9.40 2.00 6.63
C LEU A 354 -10.40 2.55 5.60
N ALA A 355 -11.64 2.83 6.02
CA ALA A 355 -12.68 3.30 5.12
C ALA A 355 -12.48 4.75 4.64
N ASP A 356 -11.79 5.59 5.43
CA ASP A 356 -11.57 7.01 5.10
C ASP A 356 -10.20 7.49 5.65
N PRO A 357 -9.07 7.06 5.06
CA PRO A 357 -7.74 7.37 5.60
C PRO A 357 -7.43 8.87 5.61
N MET A 358 -8.00 9.64 4.66
CA MET A 358 -7.76 11.09 4.60
C MET A 358 -8.53 11.89 5.65
N ARG A 359 -9.46 11.25 6.37
CA ARG A 359 -10.16 11.86 7.50
C ARG A 359 -9.28 12.07 8.72
N TYR A 360 -8.22 11.27 8.88
CA TYR A 360 -7.43 11.21 10.11
C TYR A 360 -5.99 11.70 9.90
N ASP A 361 -5.47 12.49 10.85
CA ASP A 361 -4.02 12.77 10.96
C ASP A 361 -3.34 11.59 11.67
N LEU A 362 -3.09 10.53 10.90
CA LEU A 362 -2.38 9.33 11.36
C LEU A 362 -1.26 8.99 10.38
N PRO A 363 -0.10 8.50 10.85
CA PRO A 363 1.00 8.09 9.98
C PRO A 363 0.71 6.74 9.32
N CYS A 364 1.50 6.36 8.31
CA CYS A 364 1.48 5.03 7.70
C CYS A 364 0.15 4.58 7.08
N GLN A 365 -0.78 5.49 6.77
CA GLN A 365 -2.06 5.11 6.16
C GLN A 365 -1.90 4.72 4.68
N TRP A 366 -2.66 3.73 4.23
CA TRP A 366 -2.75 3.40 2.81
C TRP A 366 -3.52 4.47 2.02
N TYR A 367 -3.14 4.67 0.76
CA TYR A 367 -3.68 5.75 -0.06
C TYR A 367 -5.17 5.59 -0.40
N ASP A 368 -5.59 4.34 -0.64
CA ASP A 368 -6.93 4.03 -1.11
C ASP A 368 -7.81 3.57 0.06
N PRO A 369 -9.08 3.99 0.12
CA PRO A 369 -10.05 3.40 1.03
C PRO A 369 -10.12 1.88 0.94
N ILE A 370 -10.16 1.22 2.08
CA ILE A 370 -10.37 -0.22 2.24
C ILE A 370 -11.66 -0.38 3.07
N PRO A 371 -12.84 -0.40 2.43
CA PRO A 371 -14.09 -0.61 3.16
C PRO A 371 -14.11 -2.02 3.79
N SER A 372 -14.76 -2.21 4.93
CA SER A 372 -14.95 -3.54 5.52
C SER A 372 -16.22 -4.20 4.99
N ASP A 373 -16.13 -5.47 4.59
CA ASP A 373 -17.30 -6.30 4.26
C ASP A 373 -18.03 -6.74 5.54
N ARG A 374 -17.28 -6.87 6.64
CA ARG A 374 -17.83 -7.13 7.98
C ARG A 374 -17.06 -6.32 9.02
N VAL A 375 -17.78 -5.68 9.93
CA VAL A 375 -17.19 -5.02 11.11
C VAL A 375 -17.31 -5.95 12.31
N LEU A 376 -16.20 -6.16 13.02
CA LEU A 376 -16.08 -7.09 14.13
C LEU A 376 -16.07 -6.32 15.48
N PRO A 377 -17.03 -6.56 16.38
CA PRO A 377 -17.07 -5.89 17.68
C PRO A 377 -15.89 -6.27 18.58
N LEU A 378 -15.34 -5.31 19.33
CA LEU A 378 -14.29 -5.58 20.32
C LEU A 378 -14.87 -6.38 21.50
N GLY A 379 -14.11 -7.38 21.95
CA GLY A 379 -14.55 -8.38 22.92
C GLY A 379 -15.52 -9.43 22.36
N GLY A 380 -15.92 -9.30 21.08
CA GLY A 380 -16.80 -10.25 20.41
C GLY A 380 -16.06 -11.46 19.87
N THR A 381 -16.75 -12.60 19.84
CA THR A 381 -16.29 -13.83 19.21
C THR A 381 -17.09 -14.09 17.93
N PHE A 382 -16.41 -14.51 16.86
CA PHE A 382 -17.05 -14.98 15.64
C PHE A 382 -16.50 -16.34 15.24
N ARG A 383 -17.29 -17.07 14.45
CA ARG A 383 -16.89 -18.37 13.91
C ARG A 383 -16.57 -18.24 12.42
N TRP A 384 -15.45 -18.82 12.01
CA TRP A 384 -15.07 -19.04 10.61
C TRP A 384 -14.65 -20.51 10.44
N HIS A 385 -15.43 -21.25 9.65
CA HIS A 385 -15.39 -22.72 9.60
C HIS A 385 -15.36 -23.37 10.99
N GLU A 386 -14.28 -24.08 11.34
CA GLU A 386 -14.08 -24.72 12.64
C GLU A 386 -13.46 -23.83 13.72
N TYR A 387 -13.02 -22.62 13.37
CA TYR A 387 -12.30 -21.74 14.28
C TYR A 387 -13.25 -20.73 14.92
N GLU A 388 -13.16 -20.61 16.25
CA GLU A 388 -13.73 -19.50 17.01
C GLU A 388 -12.62 -18.49 17.28
N ILE A 389 -12.85 -17.24 16.89
CA ILE A 389 -11.87 -16.16 16.96
C ILE A 389 -12.48 -15.02 17.78
N THR A 390 -11.79 -14.61 18.84
CA THR A 390 -12.18 -13.49 19.68
C THR A 390 -11.33 -12.27 19.35
N VAL A 391 -12.00 -11.14 19.14
CA VAL A 391 -11.35 -9.86 18.88
C VAL A 391 -11.14 -9.12 20.18
N HIS A 392 -9.93 -8.66 20.46
CA HIS A 392 -9.60 -7.87 21.63
C HIS A 392 -9.11 -6.49 21.21
N GLU A 393 -9.49 -5.46 21.97
CA GLU A 393 -8.81 -4.17 21.85
C GLU A 393 -7.35 -4.36 22.31
N LEU A 394 -6.39 -3.88 21.52
CA LEU A 394 -4.97 -3.95 21.86
C LEU A 394 -4.30 -2.61 21.53
N PRO A 395 -4.66 -1.51 22.22
CA PRO A 395 -4.01 -0.23 21.99
C PRO A 395 -2.56 -0.29 22.49
N GLY A 396 -1.68 0.51 21.89
CA GLY A 396 -0.28 0.64 22.28
C GLY A 396 0.60 1.04 21.11
N HIS A 397 0.81 0.11 20.16
CA HIS A 397 1.46 0.45 18.90
C HIS A 397 0.67 1.52 18.14
N THR A 398 -0.64 1.31 18.02
CA THR A 398 -1.60 2.35 17.69
C THR A 398 -2.81 2.28 18.60
N LEU A 399 -3.51 3.39 18.79
CA LEU A 399 -4.78 3.41 19.52
C LEU A 399 -5.82 2.44 18.92
N TYR A 400 -5.77 2.25 17.60
CA TYR A 400 -6.78 1.53 16.85
C TYR A 400 -6.42 0.06 16.62
N ALA A 401 -5.32 -0.44 17.19
CA ALA A 401 -4.91 -1.83 17.01
C ALA A 401 -5.84 -2.81 17.74
N ALA A 402 -5.92 -4.02 17.20
CA ALA A 402 -6.68 -5.13 17.76
C ALA A 402 -5.85 -6.42 17.76
N ALA A 403 -6.18 -7.29 18.71
CA ALA A 403 -5.66 -8.64 18.80
C ALA A 403 -6.72 -9.66 18.36
N PHE A 404 -6.26 -10.79 17.83
CA PHE A 404 -7.11 -11.96 17.55
C PHE A 404 -6.65 -13.14 18.40
N GLU A 405 -7.54 -13.63 19.24
CA GLU A 405 -7.35 -14.85 20.03
C GLU A 405 -8.06 -16.02 19.35
N LEU A 406 -7.35 -17.13 19.16
CA LEU A 406 -7.91 -18.37 18.61
C LEU A 406 -7.18 -19.60 19.13
N GLU A 407 -7.79 -20.77 18.96
CA GLU A 407 -7.13 -22.06 19.16
C GLU A 407 -7.02 -22.80 17.83
N VAL A 408 -5.81 -23.26 17.50
CA VAL A 408 -5.52 -24.03 16.28
C VAL A 408 -4.52 -25.12 16.62
N ASP A 409 -4.79 -26.35 16.16
CA ASP A 409 -3.95 -27.53 16.43
C ASP A 409 -3.67 -27.78 17.92
N GLY A 410 -4.60 -27.42 18.80
CA GLY A 410 -4.45 -27.53 20.26
C GLY A 410 -3.52 -26.47 20.88
N VAL A 411 -3.14 -25.45 20.12
CA VAL A 411 -2.33 -24.32 20.57
C VAL A 411 -3.19 -23.06 20.62
N ARG A 412 -3.20 -22.39 21.77
CA ARG A 412 -3.78 -21.05 21.90
C ARG A 412 -2.84 -20.01 21.30
N VAL A 413 -3.33 -19.30 20.30
CA VAL A 413 -2.60 -18.29 19.53
C VAL A 413 -3.16 -16.92 19.87
N LEU A 414 -2.28 -15.95 20.06
CA LEU A 414 -2.64 -14.54 20.12
C LEU A 414 -1.92 -13.77 19.02
N VAL A 415 -2.68 -13.22 18.08
CA VAL A 415 -2.18 -12.28 17.08
C VAL A 415 -2.13 -10.90 17.72
N THR A 416 -0.96 -10.26 17.74
CA THR A 416 -0.79 -8.94 18.37
C THR A 416 -0.44 -7.83 17.37
N GLY A 417 -0.26 -8.16 16.10
CA GLY A 417 0.30 -7.22 15.12
C GLY A 417 1.62 -6.65 15.65
N ASP A 418 1.76 -5.34 15.55
CA ASP A 418 3.01 -4.63 15.83
C ASP A 418 3.28 -4.25 17.29
N GLN A 419 2.51 -4.78 18.24
CA GLN A 419 2.54 -4.32 19.64
C GLN A 419 3.93 -4.32 20.29
N GLN A 420 4.70 -5.40 20.11
CA GLN A 420 6.07 -5.52 20.59
C GLN A 420 6.87 -6.52 19.72
N GLU A 421 8.20 -6.45 19.79
CA GLU A 421 9.08 -7.25 18.93
C GLU A 421 9.09 -8.76 19.23
N GLY A 422 8.75 -9.18 20.45
CA GLY A 422 8.68 -10.60 20.82
C GLY A 422 10.04 -11.30 20.97
N LEU A 423 11.15 -10.56 21.03
CA LEU A 423 12.51 -11.06 21.13
C LEU A 423 13.09 -10.99 22.56
N GLY A 424 12.29 -10.54 23.53
CA GLY A 424 12.68 -10.42 24.93
C GLY A 424 12.97 -11.78 25.58
N ILE A 425 14.05 -11.80 26.38
CA ILE A 425 14.53 -12.94 27.16
C ILE A 425 14.53 -12.51 28.63
N PRO A 426 13.67 -13.10 29.49
CA PRO A 426 13.56 -12.74 30.90
C PRO A 426 14.93 -12.65 31.60
N GLY A 427 15.20 -11.48 32.20
CA GLY A 427 16.44 -11.20 32.93
C GLY A 427 17.70 -11.00 32.07
N GLN A 428 17.59 -11.01 30.73
CA GLN A 428 18.73 -10.83 29.82
C GLN A 428 18.52 -9.70 28.81
N ARG A 429 17.38 -9.71 28.12
CA ARG A 429 17.05 -8.78 27.04
C ARG A 429 15.59 -8.36 27.19
N ARG A 430 15.33 -7.08 27.37
CA ARG A 430 13.96 -6.54 27.35
C ARG A 430 13.35 -6.64 25.95
N ASP A 431 12.03 -6.59 25.86
CA ASP A 431 11.37 -6.31 24.60
C ASP A 431 11.39 -4.81 24.27
N VAL A 432 11.38 -4.53 22.96
CA VAL A 432 11.05 -3.22 22.42
C VAL A 432 9.53 -3.12 22.33
N LEU A 433 8.96 -2.29 23.20
CA LEU A 433 7.58 -1.81 23.11
C LEU A 433 7.50 -0.85 21.91
N ASN A 434 6.80 -1.26 20.85
CA ASN A 434 6.80 -0.56 19.58
C ASN A 434 5.71 0.52 19.53
N TYR A 435 5.83 1.60 20.31
CA TYR A 435 4.88 2.71 20.29
C TYR A 435 5.43 3.94 19.57
N GLN A 436 4.53 4.73 19.00
CA GLN A 436 4.83 6.07 18.50
C GLN A 436 3.77 7.05 18.99
N TYR A 437 4.20 8.22 19.47
CA TYR A 437 3.26 9.22 19.99
C TYR A 437 2.23 9.66 18.93
N ARG A 438 2.60 9.74 17.65
CA ARG A 438 1.67 10.06 16.56
C ARG A 438 0.64 8.96 16.27
N ASN A 439 0.84 7.75 16.78
CA ASN A 439 -0.14 6.67 16.73
C ASN A 439 -1.11 6.67 17.93
N ILE A 440 -1.06 7.72 18.77
CA ILE A 440 -2.00 7.98 19.87
C ILE A 440 -1.92 6.89 20.96
N VAL A 441 -0.72 6.48 21.33
CA VAL A 441 -0.50 5.63 22.52
C VAL A 441 -1.05 6.31 23.79
N ARG A 442 -1.63 5.55 24.70
CA ARG A 442 -2.07 6.00 26.03
C ARG A 442 -1.14 5.45 27.10
N LEU A 443 -1.06 6.18 28.22
CA LEU A 443 -0.15 5.86 29.31
C LEU A 443 -0.29 4.41 29.82
N ASP A 444 -1.52 3.90 29.87
CA ASP A 444 -1.85 2.58 30.43
C ASP A 444 -1.98 1.46 29.38
N ASP A 445 -1.69 1.73 28.11
CA ASP A 445 -1.87 0.77 27.01
C ASP A 445 -1.13 -0.55 27.25
N TYR A 446 0.18 -0.49 27.49
CA TYR A 446 0.97 -1.70 27.71
C TYR A 446 0.61 -2.44 29.00
N ARG A 447 0.09 -1.73 30.02
CA ARG A 447 -0.44 -2.36 31.23
C ARG A 447 -1.70 -3.18 30.90
N ARG A 448 -2.60 -2.63 30.07
CA ARG A 448 -3.77 -3.35 29.55
C ARG A 448 -3.38 -4.54 28.69
N SER A 449 -2.37 -4.39 27.81
CA SER A 449 -1.84 -5.50 27.00
C SER A 449 -1.28 -6.61 27.86
N ALA A 450 -0.46 -6.30 28.86
CA ALA A 450 0.10 -7.31 29.78
C ALA A 450 -1.02 -8.06 30.53
N ALA A 451 -2.04 -7.34 31.03
CA ALA A 451 -3.19 -7.95 31.69
C ALA A 451 -4.01 -8.84 30.74
N LEU A 452 -4.17 -8.43 29.48
CA LEU A 452 -4.78 -9.24 28.43
C LEU A 452 -3.98 -10.53 28.19
N TYR A 453 -2.66 -10.44 28.06
CA TYR A 453 -1.80 -11.59 27.80
C TYR A 453 -1.83 -12.61 28.94
N HIS A 454 -1.84 -12.16 30.20
CA HIS A 454 -2.03 -13.06 31.36
C HIS A 454 -3.40 -13.72 31.38
N ARG A 455 -4.46 -12.99 31.00
CA ARG A 455 -5.83 -13.54 30.94
C ARG A 455 -5.96 -14.62 29.88
N ILE A 456 -5.40 -14.38 28.70
CA ILE A 456 -5.43 -15.32 27.57
C ILE A 456 -4.49 -16.50 27.82
N ALA A 457 -3.32 -16.25 28.39
CA ALA A 457 -2.23 -17.21 28.55
C ALA A 457 -1.92 -17.96 27.23
N PRO A 458 -1.51 -17.25 26.15
CA PRO A 458 -1.27 -17.86 24.86
C PRO A 458 -0.06 -18.82 24.90
N GLY A 459 -0.11 -19.88 24.10
CA GLY A 459 1.05 -20.75 23.86
C GLY A 459 2.04 -20.13 22.87
N VAL A 460 1.52 -19.36 21.91
CA VAL A 460 2.32 -18.60 20.94
C VAL A 460 1.70 -17.23 20.70
N ILE A 461 2.55 -16.21 20.63
CA ILE A 461 2.21 -14.86 20.18
C ILE A 461 2.76 -14.68 18.78
N VAL A 462 1.92 -14.25 17.84
CA VAL A 462 2.32 -13.97 16.46
C VAL A 462 2.30 -12.46 16.23
N THR A 463 3.39 -11.93 15.68
CA THR A 463 3.70 -10.49 15.64
C THR A 463 3.71 -9.96 14.22
N GLY A 464 3.70 -8.64 14.06
CA GLY A 464 3.63 -7.98 12.77
C GLY A 464 4.94 -7.93 11.98
N HIS A 465 6.11 -8.05 12.61
CA HIS A 465 7.40 -8.01 11.88
C HIS A 465 8.43 -9.07 12.28
N TRP A 466 8.14 -9.85 13.32
CA TRP A 466 9.10 -10.79 13.90
C TRP A 466 8.59 -12.23 13.88
N GLU A 467 9.53 -13.16 14.05
CA GLU A 467 9.23 -14.59 14.12
C GLU A 467 8.18 -14.89 15.22
N PRO A 468 7.31 -15.89 15.03
CA PRO A 468 6.38 -16.35 16.07
C PRO A 468 7.06 -16.61 17.42
N ARG A 469 6.57 -15.99 18.49
CA ARG A 469 7.11 -16.10 19.84
C ARG A 469 6.35 -17.17 20.63
N TRP A 470 6.95 -18.36 20.74
CA TRP A 470 6.51 -19.37 21.70
C TRP A 470 6.72 -18.85 23.12
N VAL A 471 5.65 -18.85 23.91
CA VAL A 471 5.63 -18.21 25.23
C VAL A 471 6.32 -19.11 26.24
N GLU A 472 7.47 -18.65 26.74
CA GLU A 472 8.26 -19.35 27.75
C GLU A 472 7.90 -18.86 29.17
N PRO A 473 8.16 -19.67 30.22
CA PRO A 473 7.95 -19.24 31.60
C PRO A 473 8.65 -17.91 31.92
N GLY A 474 7.93 -16.99 32.55
CA GLY A 474 8.44 -15.68 32.94
C GLY A 474 8.34 -14.59 31.87
N TYR A 475 8.06 -14.95 30.61
CA TYR A 475 7.94 -13.95 29.54
C TYR A 475 6.80 -12.95 29.78
N LEU A 476 5.59 -13.44 30.13
CA LEU A 476 4.47 -12.55 30.42
C LEU A 476 4.67 -11.68 31.67
N ALA A 477 5.44 -12.17 32.65
CA ALA A 477 5.80 -11.39 33.84
C ALA A 477 6.78 -10.25 33.48
N MET A 478 7.76 -10.54 32.62
CA MET A 478 8.66 -9.52 32.08
C MET A 478 7.89 -8.42 31.34
N LEU A 479 6.90 -8.78 30.52
CA LEU A 479 6.05 -7.78 29.84
C LEU A 479 5.23 -6.94 30.83
N THR A 480 4.80 -7.50 31.96
CA THR A 480 4.18 -6.73 33.05
C THR A 480 5.17 -5.73 33.64
N ASP A 481 6.38 -6.15 33.97
CA ASP A 481 7.41 -5.27 34.54
C ASP A 481 7.77 -4.12 33.59
N GLU A 482 7.91 -4.42 32.29
CA GLU A 482 8.17 -3.42 31.25
C GLU A 482 7.01 -2.44 31.07
N ALA A 483 5.77 -2.90 31.20
CA ALA A 483 4.59 -2.04 31.13
C ALA A 483 4.51 -1.07 32.33
N GLU A 484 4.86 -1.53 33.53
CA GLU A 484 4.92 -0.65 34.71
C GLU A 484 6.07 0.35 34.61
N GLU A 485 7.24 -0.08 34.10
CA GLU A 485 8.35 0.81 33.81
C GLU A 485 7.95 1.88 32.78
N PHE A 486 7.25 1.49 31.70
CA PHE A 486 6.75 2.41 30.69
C PHE A 486 5.89 3.52 31.31
N VAL A 487 4.95 3.16 32.19
CA VAL A 487 4.12 4.14 32.89
C VAL A 487 4.96 5.05 33.78
N ALA A 488 5.81 4.47 34.62
CA ALA A 488 6.62 5.23 35.57
C ALA A 488 7.57 6.24 34.88
N LEU A 489 8.19 5.83 33.76
CA LEU A 489 9.05 6.71 32.96
C LEU A 489 8.27 7.88 32.37
N HIS A 490 7.07 7.63 31.83
CA HIS A 490 6.26 8.69 31.24
C HIS A 490 5.68 9.63 32.29
N GLU A 491 5.23 9.12 33.44
CA GLU A 491 4.80 9.96 34.56
C GLU A 491 5.93 10.85 35.11
N ALA A 492 7.18 10.36 35.08
CA ALA A 492 8.34 11.14 35.50
C ALA A 492 8.74 12.24 34.50
N LEU A 493 8.38 12.09 33.21
CA LEU A 493 8.78 12.99 32.13
C LEU A 493 7.68 13.95 31.69
N LEU A 494 6.42 13.55 31.81
CA LEU A 494 5.26 14.31 31.38
C LEU A 494 4.65 15.11 32.54
N PRO A 495 3.98 16.23 32.26
CA PRO A 495 3.27 16.99 33.29
C PRO A 495 2.11 16.16 33.86
N GLY A 496 2.31 15.56 35.04
CA GLY A 496 1.30 14.77 35.74
C GLY A 496 0.36 15.60 36.64
N GLY A 497 -0.76 14.98 37.04
CA GLY A 497 -1.61 15.42 38.15
C GLY A 497 -2.68 16.47 37.84
N THR A 498 -2.30 17.64 37.30
CA THR A 498 -3.25 18.76 37.06
C THR A 498 -3.53 19.08 35.61
N LEU A 499 -2.66 18.63 34.69
CA LEU A 499 -2.74 18.93 33.26
C LEU A 499 -2.38 17.70 32.42
N ASP A 500 -3.38 16.90 32.06
CA ASP A 500 -3.25 15.74 31.18
C ASP A 500 -3.24 16.14 29.69
N LEU A 501 -2.04 16.43 29.19
CA LEU A 501 -1.82 16.70 27.76
C LEU A 501 -1.94 15.44 26.90
N GLY A 502 -2.06 14.25 27.49
CA GLY A 502 -1.95 12.98 26.79
C GLY A 502 -0.51 12.73 26.32
N MET A 503 -0.24 11.49 25.89
CA MET A 503 1.11 11.09 25.46
C MET A 503 1.54 11.75 24.15
N ASP A 504 0.59 12.10 23.30
CA ASP A 504 0.83 12.77 22.02
C ASP A 504 0.89 14.30 22.13
N GLY A 505 0.50 14.85 23.29
CA GLY A 505 0.42 16.30 23.53
C GLY A 505 -0.69 16.99 22.74
N VAL A 506 -1.62 16.25 22.11
CA VAL A 506 -2.63 16.81 21.22
C VAL A 506 -3.97 16.93 21.93
N LEU A 507 -4.40 18.16 22.18
CA LEU A 507 -5.68 18.51 22.80
C LEU A 507 -6.78 18.91 21.82
N ALA A 508 -6.46 19.10 20.54
CA ALA A 508 -7.46 19.31 19.51
C ALA A 508 -7.09 18.59 18.21
N ARG A 509 -8.08 18.05 17.50
CA ARG A 509 -7.90 17.40 16.20
C ARG A 509 -8.99 17.86 15.23
N VAL A 510 -8.64 18.03 13.96
CA VAL A 510 -9.56 18.47 12.91
C VAL A 510 -9.86 17.30 11.98
N ALA A 511 -11.13 17.07 11.68
CA ALA A 511 -11.58 16.06 10.72
C ALA A 511 -12.53 16.69 9.68
N PRO A 512 -12.43 16.33 8.39
CA PRO A 512 -11.38 15.50 7.79
C PRO A 512 -10.01 16.23 7.80
N TYR A 513 -8.93 15.46 7.89
CA TYR A 513 -7.57 16.01 7.87
C TYR A 513 -7.14 16.52 6.49
N LEU A 514 -7.49 15.80 5.41
CA LEU A 514 -7.31 16.27 4.04
C LEU A 514 -8.65 16.26 3.29
N SER A 515 -8.99 17.39 2.69
CA SER A 515 -10.17 17.54 1.82
C SER A 515 -9.79 18.00 0.42
N GLN A 516 -10.52 17.55 -0.58
CA GLN A 516 -10.52 18.14 -1.92
C GLN A 516 -11.84 18.90 -2.13
N VAL A 517 -11.76 20.18 -2.47
CA VAL A 517 -12.92 21.08 -2.47
C VAL A 517 -12.89 21.94 -3.75
N PRO A 518 -13.97 22.02 -4.54
CA PRO A 518 -14.00 22.94 -5.68
C PRO A 518 -13.91 24.41 -5.24
N ALA A 519 -13.33 25.25 -6.08
CA ALA A 519 -13.21 26.68 -5.82
C ALA A 519 -14.58 27.33 -5.51
N ALA A 520 -14.58 28.27 -4.57
CA ALA A 520 -15.78 28.98 -4.09
C ALA A 520 -16.89 28.09 -3.48
N GLN A 521 -16.56 26.86 -3.05
CA GLN A 521 -17.46 26.00 -2.29
C GLN A 521 -17.18 26.07 -0.79
N THR A 522 -18.05 25.43 -0.01
CA THR A 522 -17.90 25.29 1.44
C THR A 522 -17.52 23.87 1.79
N ALA A 523 -16.58 23.70 2.72
CA ALA A 523 -16.22 22.42 3.31
C ALA A 523 -16.45 22.46 4.83
N ARG A 524 -17.00 21.37 5.38
CA ARG A 524 -17.26 21.23 6.81
C ARG A 524 -16.07 20.58 7.50
N PHE A 525 -15.63 21.18 8.60
CA PHE A 525 -14.60 20.63 9.49
C PHE A 525 -15.16 20.49 10.90
N THR A 526 -14.90 19.35 11.53
CA THR A 526 -15.19 19.10 12.93
C THR A 526 -13.88 19.18 13.73
N VAL A 527 -13.84 20.05 14.72
CA VAL A 527 -12.73 20.17 15.67
C VAL A 527 -13.13 19.49 16.96
N SER A 528 -12.48 18.37 17.28
CA SER A 528 -12.61 17.71 18.58
C SER A 528 -11.60 18.30 19.56
N VAL A 529 -12.05 18.79 20.71
CA VAL A 529 -11.20 19.41 21.75
C VAL A 529 -11.31 18.62 23.04
N ARG A 530 -10.19 18.23 23.66
CA ARG A 530 -10.11 17.49 24.92
C ARG A 530 -9.70 18.41 26.08
N ASN A 531 -10.34 18.24 27.24
CA ASN A 531 -9.97 18.95 28.46
C ASN A 531 -8.81 18.25 29.14
N PRO A 532 -7.66 18.93 29.35
CA PRO A 532 -6.55 18.34 30.09
C PRO A 532 -6.76 18.41 31.62
N THR A 533 -7.81 19.07 32.11
CA THR A 533 -8.05 19.23 33.56
C THR A 533 -9.24 18.40 34.03
N THR A 534 -9.34 18.12 35.33
CA THR A 534 -10.44 17.37 35.94
C THR A 534 -11.70 18.20 36.16
N GLU A 535 -11.59 19.53 36.12
CA GLU A 535 -12.72 20.46 36.26
C GLU A 535 -13.27 20.86 34.89
N GLU A 536 -14.55 21.26 34.85
CA GLU A 536 -15.12 21.83 33.64
C GLU A 536 -14.39 23.12 33.27
N GLN A 537 -14.00 23.23 32.00
CA GLN A 537 -13.37 24.41 31.43
C GLN A 537 -14.25 25.00 30.34
N LYS A 538 -13.89 26.20 29.87
CA LYS A 538 -14.47 26.78 28.67
C LYS A 538 -13.47 26.69 27.53
N ALA A 539 -13.82 26.03 26.44
CA ALA A 539 -13.02 26.01 25.23
C ALA A 539 -13.42 27.18 24.32
N THR A 540 -12.44 27.91 23.80
CA THR A 540 -12.59 28.87 22.69
C THR A 540 -11.83 28.31 21.50
N VAL A 541 -12.51 28.12 20.38
CA VAL A 541 -11.98 27.50 19.17
C VAL A 541 -12.17 28.48 18.02
N ARG A 542 -11.09 28.87 17.36
CA ARG A 542 -11.10 29.85 16.26
C ARG A 542 -10.33 29.33 15.05
N PRO A 543 -10.98 29.10 13.90
CA PRO A 543 -10.27 28.80 12.67
C PRO A 543 -9.34 29.95 12.25
N VAL A 544 -8.16 29.60 11.78
CA VAL A 544 -7.18 30.49 11.17
C VAL A 544 -7.03 30.06 9.71
N LEU A 545 -7.53 30.91 8.82
CA LEU A 545 -7.76 30.55 7.42
C LEU A 545 -6.83 31.32 6.47
N PRO A 546 -6.61 30.80 5.25
CA PRO A 546 -5.97 31.55 4.17
C PRO A 546 -6.73 32.86 3.86
N THR A 547 -6.02 33.83 3.30
CA THR A 547 -6.61 35.13 2.94
C THR A 547 -7.79 34.94 1.98
N GLY A 548 -8.92 35.57 2.30
CA GLY A 548 -10.15 35.53 1.50
C GLY A 548 -11.11 34.38 1.84
N TRP A 549 -10.70 33.42 2.66
CA TRP A 549 -11.55 32.35 3.17
C TRP A 549 -12.32 32.82 4.40
N ARG A 550 -13.45 32.16 4.70
CA ARG A 550 -14.32 32.48 5.85
C ARG A 550 -14.82 31.21 6.50
N ALA A 551 -15.03 31.23 7.82
CA ALA A 551 -15.68 30.15 8.56
C ALA A 551 -16.97 30.65 9.18
N GLU A 552 -17.97 29.76 9.25
CA GLU A 552 -19.18 29.94 10.04
C GLU A 552 -19.34 28.76 11.02
N PRO A 553 -19.36 29.01 12.34
CA PRO A 553 -19.03 30.30 12.99
C PRO A 553 -17.56 30.69 12.79
N ASP A 554 -17.20 31.96 12.97
CA ASP A 554 -15.79 32.40 12.95
C ASP A 554 -15.06 32.17 14.29
N VAL A 555 -15.84 31.93 15.36
CA VAL A 555 -15.38 31.47 16.67
C VAL A 555 -16.47 30.67 17.35
N ALA A 556 -16.09 29.58 18.01
CA ALA A 556 -16.98 28.84 18.89
C ALA A 556 -16.49 28.93 20.32
N VAL A 557 -17.42 29.05 21.27
CA VAL A 557 -17.12 28.99 22.69
C VAL A 557 -18.06 27.99 23.35
N VAL A 558 -17.50 26.89 23.84
CA VAL A 558 -18.28 25.74 24.33
C VAL A 558 -17.86 25.36 25.75
N PRO A 559 -18.79 24.88 26.60
CA PRO A 559 -18.41 24.21 27.85
C PRO A 559 -17.68 22.92 27.51
N LEU A 560 -16.63 22.61 28.27
CA LEU A 560 -15.77 21.45 28.04
C LEU A 560 -15.66 20.66 29.36
N PRO A 561 -16.30 19.49 29.48
CA PRO A 561 -16.30 18.70 30.71
C PRO A 561 -14.88 18.32 31.16
N GLY A 562 -14.66 18.19 32.47
CA GLY A 562 -13.39 17.73 33.04
C GLY A 562 -12.99 16.36 32.51
N GLY A 563 -11.77 16.24 31.96
CA GLY A 563 -11.25 15.05 31.27
C GLY A 563 -12.03 14.63 30.01
N GLY A 564 -13.07 15.36 29.63
CA GLY A 564 -13.94 15.05 28.50
C GLY A 564 -13.47 15.68 27.20
N ALA A 565 -14.23 15.44 26.13
CA ALA A 565 -14.03 16.09 24.84
C ALA A 565 -15.35 16.64 24.28
N VAL A 566 -15.26 17.66 23.43
CA VAL A 566 -16.39 18.25 22.71
C VAL A 566 -16.01 18.48 21.26
N ASP A 567 -16.94 18.18 20.36
CA ASP A 567 -16.81 18.45 18.93
C ASP A 567 -17.47 19.77 18.57
N VAL A 568 -16.79 20.54 17.72
CA VAL A 568 -17.26 21.84 17.22
C VAL A 568 -17.16 21.85 15.70
N ASP A 569 -18.27 22.14 15.03
CA ASP A 569 -18.30 22.20 13.58
C ASP A 569 -18.09 23.60 13.03
N PHE A 570 -17.36 23.69 11.92
CA PHE A 570 -17.07 24.89 11.16
C PHE A 570 -17.33 24.65 9.68
N ASP A 571 -18.20 25.47 9.08
CA ASP A 571 -18.40 25.50 7.64
C ASP A 571 -17.45 26.55 7.04
N VAL A 572 -16.44 26.10 6.29
CA VAL A 572 -15.36 26.93 5.73
C VAL A 572 -15.57 27.16 4.25
N ALA A 573 -15.86 28.40 3.87
CA ALA A 573 -15.91 28.85 2.48
C ALA A 573 -14.49 29.04 1.92
N VAL A 574 -14.13 28.23 0.92
CA VAL A 574 -12.80 28.23 0.31
C VAL A 574 -12.67 29.32 -0.75
N GLY A 575 -11.43 29.68 -1.07
CA GLY A 575 -11.11 30.73 -2.05
C GLY A 575 -11.53 30.39 -3.49
N HIS A 576 -11.38 31.38 -4.37
CA HIS A 576 -11.80 31.30 -5.78
C HIS A 576 -10.71 30.77 -6.72
N SER A 577 -9.51 30.49 -6.20
CA SER A 577 -8.37 30.07 -7.00
C SER A 577 -7.89 28.69 -6.55
N PRO A 578 -7.49 27.82 -7.48
CA PRO A 578 -6.87 26.54 -7.13
C PRO A 578 -5.67 26.72 -6.22
N GLN A 579 -5.61 25.88 -5.19
CA GLN A 579 -4.55 25.93 -4.20
C GLN A 579 -4.39 24.53 -3.60
N ARG A 580 -3.21 23.94 -3.76
CA ARG A 580 -2.83 22.67 -3.12
C ARG A 580 -2.46 22.89 -1.66
N ARG A 581 -2.89 21.98 -0.78
CA ARG A 581 -2.56 21.93 0.66
C ARG A 581 -2.69 23.30 1.33
N ALA A 582 -3.78 24.00 1.05
CA ALA A 582 -4.18 25.17 1.80
C ALA A 582 -4.37 24.76 3.27
N ARG A 583 -3.83 25.55 4.21
CA ARG A 583 -3.78 25.18 5.63
C ARG A 583 -4.95 25.84 6.35
N VAL A 584 -5.78 25.03 7.00
CA VAL A 584 -6.81 25.45 7.94
C VAL A 584 -6.30 25.11 9.33
N ALA A 585 -5.73 26.10 10.03
CA ALA A 585 -5.30 25.91 11.40
C ALA A 585 -6.43 26.27 12.37
N VAL A 586 -6.32 25.85 13.62
CA VAL A 586 -7.32 26.14 14.66
C VAL A 586 -6.61 26.65 15.91
N ASP A 587 -6.89 27.90 16.27
CA ASP A 587 -6.46 28.49 17.54
C ASP A 587 -7.36 28.00 18.68
N VAL A 588 -6.75 27.39 19.69
CA VAL A 588 -7.47 26.75 20.81
C VAL A 588 -7.04 27.39 22.14
N ARG A 589 -8.04 27.73 22.95
CA ARG A 589 -7.87 28.13 24.35
C ARG A 589 -8.82 27.35 25.23
N ILE A 590 -8.32 26.77 26.32
CA ILE A 590 -9.10 25.99 27.31
C ILE A 590 -8.91 26.65 28.68
N GLY A 591 -9.91 27.39 29.14
CA GLY A 591 -9.78 28.19 30.36
C GLY A 591 -8.65 29.23 30.23
N GLU A 592 -7.63 29.10 31.08
CA GLU A 592 -6.40 29.93 31.05
C GLU A 592 -5.32 29.38 30.11
N LEU A 593 -5.42 28.11 29.70
CA LEU A 593 -4.46 27.49 28.80
C LEU A 593 -4.67 27.99 27.37
N HIS A 594 -3.73 28.78 26.86
CA HIS A 594 -3.70 29.20 25.45
C HIS A 594 -2.72 28.33 24.68
N LEU A 595 -3.23 27.50 23.77
CA LEU A 595 -2.44 26.56 22.97
C LEU A 595 -1.96 27.17 21.64
N GLY A 596 -2.59 28.26 21.20
CA GLY A 596 -2.36 28.83 19.88
C GLY A 596 -2.96 27.96 18.78
N GLN A 597 -2.39 28.03 17.57
CA GLN A 597 -2.75 27.22 16.40
C GLN A 597 -2.37 25.74 16.62
N HIS A 598 -3.14 25.07 17.46
CA HIS A 598 -2.82 23.76 18.05
C HIS A 598 -3.06 22.58 17.10
N ALA A 599 -3.98 22.75 16.15
CA ALA A 599 -4.37 21.70 15.21
C ALA A 599 -4.60 22.28 13.82
N GLU A 600 -4.51 21.42 12.81
CA GLU A 600 -4.70 21.80 11.42
C GLU A 600 -5.42 20.74 10.59
N ALA A 601 -5.94 21.18 9.44
CA ALA A 601 -6.35 20.38 8.31
C ALA A 601 -5.80 20.99 7.01
N LEU A 602 -5.73 20.17 5.98
CA LEU A 602 -5.27 20.52 4.64
C LEU A 602 -6.43 20.47 3.64
N VAL A 603 -6.42 21.42 2.71
CA VAL A 603 -7.44 21.53 1.66
C VAL A 603 -6.77 21.69 0.29
N ASP A 604 -7.07 20.79 -0.63
CA ASP A 604 -6.79 20.95 -2.05
C ASP A 604 -7.99 21.63 -2.71
N VAL A 605 -7.85 22.92 -3.00
CA VAL A 605 -8.83 23.67 -3.81
C VAL A 605 -8.58 23.34 -5.28
N VAL A 606 -9.58 22.75 -5.92
CA VAL A 606 -9.56 22.39 -7.35
C VAL A 606 -10.46 23.32 -8.16
N ASP A 607 -10.27 23.35 -9.47
CA ASP A 607 -11.18 24.08 -10.36
C ASP A 607 -12.63 23.59 -10.18
N ALA A 608 -13.59 24.49 -10.33
CA ALA A 608 -14.99 24.10 -10.44
C ALA A 608 -15.15 23.30 -11.75
N GLY A 609 -15.31 21.98 -11.61
CA GLY A 609 -15.42 21.04 -12.73
C GLY A 609 -16.60 21.29 -13.65
#